data_AF-A0AAW9RFF0-F1
#
_entry.id   AF-A0AAW9RFF0-F1
#
_cell.length_a   1.000
_cell.length_b   1.000
_cell.length_c   1.000
_cell.angle_alpha   90.00
_cell.angle_beta   90.00
_cell.angle_gamma   90.00
#
_symmetry.space_group_name_H-M   'P 1'
#
loop_
_entity.id
_entity.type
_entity.pdbx_description
1 polymer ?
#
loop_
_entity_poly.entity_id
_entity_poly.type
_entity_poly.pdbx_seq_one_letter_code
_entity_poly.pdbx_strand_id
1 'polypeptide(L)'
;MRFLYLSLTLLAAAPAALADGDPKAGEMKSYTCTGCHGIPGYNNVYPTYKVPKIGGQNYEYLVSALKDYRAGNRDHATMKLQAESLSDADIEDIAAYFASLGPDA
;
A
#
# COMPACT_ATOMS: atom_id res chain seq x y z
N MET A 1 -11.40 63.33 1.51
CA MET A 1 -12.04 62.07 1.08
C MET A 1 -10.94 61.05 0.76
N ARG A 2 -10.66 60.11 1.65
CA ARG A 2 -9.78 58.95 1.40
C ARG A 2 -10.32 57.78 2.21
N PHE A 3 -11.08 56.93 1.54
CA PHE A 3 -11.55 55.65 2.09
C PHE A 3 -10.35 54.70 2.14
N LEU A 4 -9.92 54.30 3.34
CA LEU A 4 -9.02 53.16 3.52
C LEU A 4 -9.84 51.89 3.32
N TYR A 5 -9.55 51.12 2.26
CA TYR A 5 -10.12 49.81 2.05
C TYR A 5 -9.24 48.76 2.74
N LEU A 6 -9.81 48.08 3.73
CA LEU A 6 -9.21 46.93 4.41
C LEU A 6 -9.38 45.71 3.49
N SER A 7 -8.31 45.26 2.85
CA SER A 7 -8.32 44.06 2.01
C SER A 7 -8.28 42.81 2.89
N LEU A 8 -9.40 42.09 2.95
CA LEU A 8 -9.54 40.78 3.60
C LEU A 8 -8.97 39.70 2.66
N THR A 9 -7.77 39.21 2.96
CA THR A 9 -7.19 38.06 2.26
C THR A 9 -7.86 36.78 2.72
N LEU A 10 -8.63 36.16 1.83
CA LEU A 10 -9.23 34.85 2.04
C LEU A 10 -8.16 33.76 1.91
N LEU A 11 -7.82 33.10 3.02
CA LEU A 11 -6.89 31.97 3.03
C LEU A 11 -7.66 30.71 2.57
N ALA A 12 -7.45 30.30 1.32
CA ALA A 12 -7.99 29.05 0.80
C ALA A 12 -7.24 27.86 1.43
N ALA A 13 -7.89 27.11 2.31
CA ALA A 13 -7.39 25.83 2.76
C ALA A 13 -7.61 24.80 1.63
N ALA A 14 -6.51 24.30 1.04
CA ALA A 14 -6.58 23.18 0.12
C ALA A 14 -7.04 21.92 0.88
N PRO A 15 -7.90 21.08 0.30
CA PRO A 15 -8.26 19.82 0.91
C PRO A 15 -7.00 18.96 0.99
N ALA A 16 -6.70 18.45 2.19
CA ALA A 16 -5.70 17.39 2.34
C ALA A 16 -6.19 16.22 1.49
N ALA A 17 -5.45 15.90 0.42
CA ALA A 17 -5.61 14.62 -0.25
C ALA A 17 -5.47 13.54 0.84
N LEU A 18 -6.42 12.62 0.91
CA LEU A 18 -6.28 11.40 1.71
C LEU A 18 -4.96 10.77 1.23
N ALA A 19 -3.94 10.76 2.08
CA ALA A 19 -2.66 10.18 1.71
C ALA A 19 -2.87 8.67 1.57
N ASP A 20 -2.44 8.10 0.44
CA ASP A 20 -2.53 6.69 0.07
C ASP A 20 -1.63 5.79 0.95
N GLY A 21 -1.60 5.98 2.28
CA GLY A 21 -0.67 5.33 3.23
C GLY A 21 0.71 5.99 3.32
N ASP A 22 1.50 5.59 4.33
CA ASP A 22 2.91 5.97 4.50
C ASP A 22 3.84 4.86 3.96
N PRO A 23 4.51 5.06 2.81
CA PRO A 23 5.37 4.05 2.22
C PRO A 23 6.61 3.71 3.08
N LYS A 24 7.07 4.60 3.97
CA LYS A 24 8.18 4.28 4.88
C LYS A 24 7.73 3.37 6.01
N ALA A 25 6.53 3.60 6.54
CA ALA A 25 5.92 2.66 7.47
C ALA A 25 5.63 1.32 6.77
N GLY A 26 5.19 1.37 5.52
CA GLY A 26 4.93 0.21 4.66
C GLY A 26 6.16 -0.65 4.43
N GLU A 27 7.32 -0.06 4.17
CA GLU A 27 8.60 -0.77 4.02
C GLU A 27 8.90 -1.65 5.24
N MET A 28 8.78 -1.07 6.44
CA MET A 28 9.03 -1.79 7.70
C MET A 28 8.02 -2.92 7.94
N LYS A 29 6.75 -2.71 7.58
CA LYS A 29 5.66 -3.70 7.71
C LYS A 29 5.74 -4.80 6.65
N SER A 30 6.40 -4.55 5.52
CA SER A 30 6.47 -5.46 4.37
C SER A 30 7.59 -6.51 4.48
N TYR A 31 8.29 -6.58 5.60
CA TYR A 31 9.44 -7.49 5.77
C TYR A 31 9.12 -8.95 5.45
N THR A 32 7.96 -9.46 5.84
CA THR A 32 7.57 -10.86 5.52
C THR A 32 7.12 -11.02 4.07
N CYS A 33 6.58 -9.96 3.47
CA CYS A 33 6.06 -9.95 2.10
C CYS A 33 7.19 -10.20 1.09
N THR A 34 8.33 -9.53 1.27
CA THR A 34 9.48 -9.64 0.36
C THR A 34 10.13 -11.03 0.38
N GLY A 35 9.93 -11.81 1.46
CA GLY A 35 10.39 -13.20 1.56
C GLY A 35 9.80 -14.14 0.51
N CYS A 36 8.64 -13.80 -0.08
CA CYS A 36 8.06 -14.53 -1.20
C CYS A 36 7.95 -13.64 -2.46
N HIS A 37 7.58 -12.38 -2.28
CA HIS A 37 7.25 -11.47 -3.37
C HIS A 37 8.43 -10.63 -3.90
N GLY A 38 9.61 -10.71 -3.27
CA GLY A 38 10.82 -9.98 -3.69
C GLY A 38 12.03 -10.88 -3.94
N ILE A 39 11.83 -12.21 -4.05
CA ILE A 39 12.92 -13.17 -4.25
C ILE A 39 13.30 -13.29 -5.74
N PRO A 40 14.58 -13.60 -6.06
CA PRO A 40 15.02 -13.78 -7.43
C PRO A 40 14.16 -14.77 -8.22
N GLY A 41 13.64 -14.33 -9.36
CA GLY A 41 12.84 -15.17 -10.27
C GLY A 41 11.42 -15.47 -9.78
N TYR A 42 10.98 -14.88 -8.66
CA TYR A 42 9.63 -14.97 -8.11
C TYR A 42 9.12 -16.41 -8.04
N ASN A 43 9.99 -17.27 -7.53
CA ASN A 43 9.78 -18.72 -7.48
C ASN A 43 10.24 -19.24 -6.14
N ASN A 44 9.30 -19.73 -5.33
CA ASN A 44 9.65 -20.35 -4.07
C ASN A 44 10.42 -21.64 -4.34
N VAL A 45 11.46 -21.91 -3.55
CA VAL A 45 12.32 -23.08 -3.76
C VAL A 45 11.61 -24.35 -3.28
N TYR A 46 10.99 -24.30 -2.09
CA TYR A 46 10.27 -25.43 -1.52
C TYR A 46 9.08 -24.98 -0.64
N PRO A 47 7.85 -25.45 -0.91
CA PRO A 47 7.46 -26.18 -2.11
C PRO A 47 7.63 -25.29 -3.36
N THR A 48 7.88 -25.89 -4.52
CA THR A 48 8.16 -25.12 -5.73
C THR A 48 6.89 -24.54 -6.34
N TYR A 49 6.77 -23.21 -6.38
CA TYR A 49 5.66 -22.50 -7.02
C TYR A 49 6.04 -21.06 -7.37
N LYS A 50 5.32 -20.49 -8.35
CA LYS A 50 5.47 -19.09 -8.76
C LYS A 50 4.75 -18.15 -7.80
N VAL A 51 5.41 -17.04 -7.49
CA VAL A 51 4.87 -15.97 -6.65
C VAL A 51 4.60 -14.74 -7.54
N PRO A 52 3.47 -14.02 -7.37
CA PRO A 52 3.21 -12.81 -8.13
C PRO A 52 4.21 -11.69 -7.82
N LYS A 53 4.61 -10.94 -8.85
CA LYS A 53 5.28 -9.64 -8.68
C LYS A 53 4.27 -8.61 -8.19
N ILE A 54 4.63 -7.84 -7.15
CA ILE A 54 3.74 -6.82 -6.58
C ILE A 54 4.39 -5.43 -6.48
N GLY A 55 5.70 -5.31 -6.68
CA GLY A 55 6.34 -4.01 -6.86
C GLY A 55 5.76 -3.26 -8.06
N GLY A 56 5.56 -1.96 -7.92
CA GLY A 56 4.97 -1.08 -8.94
C GLY A 56 3.51 -1.39 -9.30
N GLN A 57 2.84 -2.23 -8.52
CA GLN A 57 1.43 -2.53 -8.74
C GLN A 57 0.55 -1.35 -8.31
N ASN A 58 -0.63 -1.22 -8.92
CA ASN A 58 -1.61 -0.20 -8.56
C ASN A 58 -1.97 -0.29 -7.05
N TYR A 59 -1.94 0.87 -6.38
CA TYR A 59 -2.20 1.00 -4.95
C TYR A 59 -3.57 0.45 -4.55
N GLU A 60 -4.63 0.86 -5.26
CA GLU A 60 -6.01 0.47 -4.94
C GLU A 60 -6.22 -1.04 -5.09
N TYR A 61 -5.58 -1.65 -6.09
CA TYR A 61 -5.57 -3.10 -6.27
C TYR A 61 -4.85 -3.83 -5.12
N LEU A 62 -3.73 -3.31 -4.64
CA LEU A 62 -3.02 -3.90 -3.50
C LEU A 62 -3.87 -3.82 -2.23
N VAL A 63 -4.50 -2.67 -1.97
CA VAL A 63 -5.44 -2.48 -0.85
C VAL A 63 -6.60 -3.47 -0.96
N SER A 64 -7.26 -3.55 -2.13
CA SER A 64 -8.41 -4.43 -2.32
C SER A 64 -8.03 -5.90 -2.16
N ALA A 65 -6.91 -6.32 -2.73
CA ALA A 65 -6.44 -7.69 -2.63
C ALA A 65 -6.13 -8.11 -1.19
N LEU A 66 -5.43 -7.27 -0.42
CA LEU A 66 -5.12 -7.56 0.99
C LEU A 66 -6.39 -7.61 1.85
N LYS A 67 -7.34 -6.68 1.63
CA LYS A 67 -8.64 -6.71 2.31
C LYS A 67 -9.43 -7.98 1.97
N ASP A 68 -9.43 -8.41 0.71
CA ASP A 68 -10.12 -9.64 0.29
C ASP A 68 -9.47 -10.90 0.85
N TYR A 69 -8.14 -10.97 0.95
CA TYR A 69 -7.45 -12.08 1.61
C TYR A 69 -7.77 -12.12 3.11
N ARG A 70 -7.73 -10.97 3.80
CA ARG A 70 -8.08 -10.85 5.22
C ARG A 70 -9.52 -11.27 5.48
N ALA A 71 -10.46 -10.85 4.64
CA ALA A 71 -11.88 -11.20 4.74
C ALA A 71 -12.18 -12.65 4.31
N GLY A 72 -11.26 -13.30 3.58
CA GLY A 72 -11.48 -14.62 2.99
C GLY A 72 -12.32 -14.61 1.71
N ASN A 73 -12.55 -13.45 1.10
CA ASN A 73 -13.23 -13.31 -0.19
C ASN A 73 -12.33 -13.79 -1.35
N ARG A 74 -11.01 -13.68 -1.18
CA ARG A 74 -10.02 -14.20 -2.11
C ARG A 74 -9.32 -15.40 -1.48
N ASP A 75 -9.55 -16.58 -2.07
CA ASP A 75 -9.04 -17.82 -1.50
C ASP A 75 -7.54 -18.01 -1.76
N HIS A 76 -6.75 -18.00 -0.69
CA HIS A 76 -5.36 -18.43 -0.66
C HIS A 76 -4.87 -18.52 0.80
N ALA A 77 -4.71 -19.73 1.33
CA ALA A 77 -4.40 -19.95 2.76
C ALA A 77 -3.20 -19.14 3.26
N THR A 78 -2.08 -19.14 2.52
CA THR A 78 -0.87 -18.39 2.91
C THR A 78 -1.11 -16.89 2.97
N MET A 79 -1.80 -16.30 1.98
CA MET A 79 -2.01 -14.85 1.95
C MET A 79 -3.08 -14.41 2.96
N LYS A 80 -4.07 -15.27 3.26
CA LYS A 80 -4.99 -15.05 4.36
C LYS A 80 -4.23 -14.93 5.69
N LEU A 81 -3.30 -15.85 5.97
CA LEU A 81 -2.45 -15.81 7.17
C LEU A 81 -1.53 -14.58 7.20
N GLN A 82 -1.07 -14.09 6.05
CA GLN A 82 -0.31 -12.84 6.00
C GLN A 82 -1.18 -11.61 6.25
N ALA A 83 -2.45 -11.64 5.84
CA ALA A 83 -3.34 -10.49 5.91
C ALA A 83 -4.20 -10.43 7.18
N GLU A 84 -4.39 -11.54 7.90
CA GLU A 84 -5.38 -11.66 8.99
C GLU A 84 -5.14 -10.72 10.17
N SER A 85 -3.89 -10.37 10.45
CA SER A 85 -3.51 -9.49 11.56
C SER A 85 -3.34 -8.02 11.17
N LEU A 86 -3.41 -7.70 9.87
CA LEU A 86 -3.18 -6.35 9.38
C LEU A 86 -4.38 -5.44 9.68
N SER A 87 -4.11 -4.26 10.23
CA SER A 87 -5.11 -3.19 10.29
C SER A 87 -5.35 -2.57 8.91
N ASP A 88 -6.41 -1.77 8.76
CA ASP A 88 -6.62 -1.00 7.51
C ASP A 88 -5.45 -0.06 7.21
N ALA A 89 -4.91 0.60 8.23
CA ALA A 89 -3.74 1.47 8.07
C ALA A 89 -2.49 0.68 7.64
N ASP A 90 -2.28 -0.53 8.18
CA ASP A 90 -1.15 -1.38 7.73
C ASP A 90 -1.30 -1.78 6.26
N ILE A 91 -2.51 -2.12 5.83
CA ILE A 91 -2.80 -2.46 4.42
C ILE A 91 -2.52 -1.26 3.52
N GLU A 92 -2.95 -0.07 3.91
CA GLU A 92 -2.71 1.16 3.15
C GLU A 92 -1.20 1.47 3.08
N ASP A 93 -0.47 1.41 4.19
CA ASP A 93 0.97 1.65 4.21
C ASP A 93 1.74 0.63 3.35
N ILE A 94 1.42 -0.67 3.47
CA ILE A 94 2.03 -1.75 2.66
C ILE A 94 1.75 -1.54 1.17
N ALA A 95 0.50 -1.19 0.82
CA ALA A 95 0.13 -0.89 -0.56
C ALA A 95 0.88 0.33 -1.09
N ALA A 96 1.02 1.38 -0.29
CA ALA A 96 1.79 2.59 -0.63
C ALA A 96 3.24 2.24 -0.95
N TYR A 97 3.86 1.42 -0.10
CA TYR A 97 5.24 0.96 -0.28
C TYR A 97 5.40 0.21 -1.60
N PHE A 98 4.66 -0.87 -1.82
CA PHE A 98 4.81 -1.69 -3.01
C PHE A 98 4.45 -0.93 -4.30
N ALA A 99 3.44 -0.05 -4.27
CA ALA A 99 3.09 0.79 -5.41
C ALA A 99 4.19 1.79 -5.79
N SER A 100 5.01 2.23 -4.83
CA SER A 100 6.13 3.14 -5.07
C SER A 100 7.37 2.48 -5.68
N LEU A 101 7.42 1.14 -5.69
CA LEU A 101 8.57 0.38 -6.21
C LEU A 101 8.52 0.20 -7.73
N GLY A 102 9.62 -0.32 -8.29
CA GLY A 102 9.63 -0.83 -9.66
C GLY A 102 9.02 -2.24 -9.75
N PRO A 103 8.64 -2.70 -10.96
CA PRO A 103 8.01 -4.01 -11.19
C PRO A 103 8.88 -5.22 -10.82
N ASP A 104 10.19 -5.02 -10.67
CA ASP A 104 11.17 -6.06 -10.35
C ASP A 104 11.77 -5.91 -8.93
N ALA A 105 11.15 -5.07 -8.10
CA ALA A 105 11.50 -4.97 -6.68
C ALA A 105 10.96 -6.15 -5.85
#